data_AF-A0A8J3U170-F1
#
_entry.id   AF-A0A8J3U170-F1
#
_cell.length_a   1.000
_cell.length_b   1.000
_cell.length_c   1.000
_cell.angle_alpha   90.00
_cell.angle_beta   90.00
_cell.angle_gamma   90.00
#
_symmetry.space_group_name_H-M   'P 1'
#
loop_
_entity.id
_entity.type
_entity.pdbx_description
1 polymer ?
#
loop_
_entity_poly.entity_id
_entity_poly.type
_entity_poly.pdbx_seq_one_letter_code
_entity_poly.pdbx_strand_id
1 'polypeptide(L)'
;MPPTIAQTQALTRVEQLLANTVSALDPEPRLELNAIVPTVSRCLDPGPTESSEQVMVSRAYWLRDIPAKHNLAIAYQVRDHWVQQGHIIIGTGGMESGHPNIAGETRPDGFILALGWAEGDHLYLAATSPCVRPDDMPGQ
;
A
#
# COMPACT_ATOMS: atom_id res chain seq x y z
N MET A 1 19.91 1.13 15.43
CA MET A 1 19.75 0.93 13.97
C MET A 1 18.44 0.21 13.78
N PRO A 2 17.47 0.73 13.03
CA PRO A 2 16.25 -0.04 12.76
C PRO A 2 16.65 -1.33 12.02
N PRO A 3 16.00 -2.46 12.31
CA PRO A 3 16.30 -3.70 11.61
C PRO A 3 16.04 -3.49 10.11
N THR A 4 17.07 -3.61 9.29
CA THR A 4 16.93 -3.61 7.83
C THR A 4 16.20 -4.89 7.44
N ILE A 5 14.89 -4.79 7.21
CA ILE A 5 14.05 -5.89 6.74
C ILE A 5 14.54 -6.37 5.37
N ALA A 6 14.45 -7.67 5.09
CA ALA A 6 14.80 -8.23 3.79
C ALA A 6 13.67 -8.03 2.78
N GLN A 7 13.97 -8.05 1.48
CA GLN A 7 12.98 -7.84 0.40
C GLN A 7 11.80 -8.83 0.48
N THR A 8 12.05 -10.12 0.67
CA THR A 8 11.02 -11.18 0.85
C THR A 8 10.15 -10.96 2.08
N GLN A 9 10.75 -10.50 3.18
CA GLN A 9 10.02 -10.14 4.40
C GLN A 9 9.13 -8.91 4.16
N ALA A 10 9.64 -7.91 3.43
CA ALA A 10 8.88 -6.73 3.05
C ALA A 10 7.70 -7.08 2.12
N LEU A 11 7.89 -7.99 1.17
CA LEU A 11 6.82 -8.49 0.32
C LEU A 11 5.73 -9.19 1.14
N THR A 12 6.13 -10.09 2.04
CA THR A 12 5.19 -10.80 2.93
C THR A 12 4.39 -9.80 3.77
N ARG A 13 5.04 -8.76 4.29
CA ARG A 13 4.40 -7.73 5.10
C ARG A 13 3.40 -6.90 4.30
N VAL A 14 3.77 -6.49 3.09
CA VAL A 14 2.89 -5.78 2.15
C VAL A 14 1.62 -6.60 1.86
N GLU A 15 1.76 -7.89 1.56
CA GLU A 15 0.61 -8.78 1.31
C GLU A 15 -0.31 -8.90 2.53
N GLN A 16 0.28 -9.03 3.73
CA GLN A 16 -0.48 -9.08 4.99
C GLN A 16 -1.27 -7.80 5.26
N LEU A 17 -0.68 -6.62 5.03
CA LEU A 17 -1.34 -5.33 5.22
C LEU A 17 -2.56 -5.18 4.29
N LEU A 18 -2.40 -5.60 3.04
CA LEU A 18 -3.46 -5.56 2.03
C LEU A 18 -4.59 -6.54 2.37
N ALA A 19 -4.25 -7.81 2.65
CA ALA A 19 -5.22 -8.82 3.02
C ALA A 19 -6.00 -8.45 4.30
N ASN A 20 -5.30 -7.92 5.31
CA ASN A 20 -5.94 -7.48 6.55
C ASN A 20 -6.91 -6.32 6.32
N THR A 21 -6.54 -5.34 5.50
CA THR A 21 -7.44 -4.22 5.15
C THR A 21 -8.67 -4.74 4.41
N VAL A 22 -8.49 -5.65 3.45
CA VAL A 22 -9.57 -6.19 2.62
C VAL A 22 -10.57 -7.00 3.43
N SER A 23 -10.09 -7.82 4.37
CA SER A 23 -10.95 -8.61 5.27
C SER A 23 -11.81 -7.77 6.22
N ALA A 24 -11.53 -6.47 6.34
CA ALA A 24 -12.30 -5.54 7.16
C ALA A 24 -13.39 -4.79 6.36
N LEU A 25 -13.50 -5.03 5.05
CA LEU A 25 -14.43 -4.33 4.17
C LEU A 25 -15.74 -5.09 4.00
N ASP A 26 -16.85 -4.35 3.98
CA ASP A 26 -18.17 -4.82 3.63
C ASP A 26 -18.80 -3.94 2.51
N PRO A 27 -19.16 -4.53 1.36
CA PRO A 27 -18.90 -5.93 0.99
C PRO A 27 -17.40 -6.21 0.81
N GLU A 28 -16.98 -7.44 1.09
CA GLU A 28 -15.60 -7.87 0.87
C GLU A 28 -15.30 -7.87 -0.65
N PRO A 29 -14.33 -7.07 -1.14
CA PRO A 29 -14.01 -7.03 -2.55
C PRO A 29 -13.23 -8.26 -3.01
N ARG A 30 -13.38 -8.61 -4.28
CA ARG A 30 -12.44 -9.54 -4.92
C ARG A 30 -11.17 -8.79 -5.33
N LEU A 31 -10.02 -9.35 -4.98
CA LEU A 31 -8.73 -8.78 -5.35
C LEU A 31 -8.30 -9.21 -6.75
N GLU A 32 -7.92 -8.22 -7.56
CA GLU A 32 -7.28 -8.43 -8.85
C GLU A 32 -5.95 -7.69 -8.87
N LEU A 33 -4.85 -8.39 -9.17
CA LEU A 33 -3.52 -7.80 -9.15
C LEU A 33 -3.43 -6.60 -10.10
N ASN A 34 -3.04 -5.44 -9.59
CA ASN A 34 -2.77 -4.28 -10.41
C ASN A 34 -1.33 -4.35 -10.95
N ALA A 35 -1.18 -4.96 -12.12
CA ALA A 35 0.11 -5.18 -12.78
C ALA A 35 0.82 -3.89 -13.25
N ILE A 36 0.16 -2.73 -13.17
CA ILE A 36 0.77 -1.42 -13.48
C ILE A 36 1.80 -1.04 -12.41
N VAL A 37 1.56 -1.44 -11.15
CA VAL A 37 2.48 -1.15 -10.05
C VAL A 37 3.57 -2.22 -10.02
N PRO A 38 4.84 -1.87 -10.31
CA PRO A 38 5.94 -2.83 -10.25
C PRO A 38 6.11 -3.36 -8.82
N THR A 39 6.44 -4.64 -8.70
CA THR A 39 6.63 -5.27 -7.38
C THR A 39 7.84 -4.73 -6.66
N VAL A 40 8.88 -4.39 -7.42
CA VAL A 40 10.16 -3.93 -6.91
C VAL A 40 10.53 -2.70 -7.72
N SER A 41 10.83 -1.60 -7.02
CA SER A 41 11.31 -0.36 -7.62
C SER A 41 12.58 0.10 -6.91
N ARG A 42 13.39 0.91 -7.59
CA ARG A 42 14.53 1.58 -6.95
C ARG A 42 14.01 2.63 -5.98
N CYS A 43 14.70 2.80 -4.86
CA CYS A 43 14.43 3.94 -3.99
C CYS A 43 14.77 5.26 -4.69
N LEU A 44 13.85 6.23 -4.59
CA LEU A 44 14.07 7.58 -5.10
C LEU A 44 14.79 8.36 -3.99
N ASP A 45 16.01 8.82 -4.31
CA ASP A 45 16.90 9.63 -3.46
C ASP A 45 17.60 8.88 -2.31
N PRO A 46 18.75 8.22 -2.57
CA PRO A 46 19.68 7.99 -1.49
C PRO A 46 20.22 9.36 -1.07
N GLY A 47 19.98 9.78 0.18
CA GLY A 47 20.83 10.81 0.78
C GLY A 47 22.32 10.46 0.58
N PRO A 48 23.25 11.42 0.70
CA PRO A 48 24.65 11.31 0.21
C PRO A 48 25.48 10.13 0.77
N THR A 49 24.93 9.32 1.66
CA THR A 49 25.54 8.20 2.38
C THR A 49 24.78 6.86 2.24
N GLU A 50 23.60 6.81 1.62
CA GLU A 50 22.84 5.57 1.47
C GLU A 50 23.14 4.95 0.09
N SER A 51 23.53 3.67 0.05
CA SER A 51 23.89 3.01 -1.21
C SER A 51 22.70 2.99 -2.19
N SER A 52 22.96 3.31 -3.45
CA SER A 52 22.03 3.30 -4.60
C SER A 52 21.42 1.94 -4.96
N GLU A 53 21.51 0.95 -4.07
CA GLU A 53 21.13 -0.45 -4.28
C GLU A 53 19.92 -0.89 -3.46
N GLN A 54 19.41 -0.03 -2.57
CA GLN A 54 18.18 -0.33 -1.84
C GLN A 54 16.97 -0.28 -2.78
N VAL A 55 16.02 -1.17 -2.51
CA VAL A 55 14.78 -1.28 -3.27
C VAL A 55 13.58 -1.02 -2.37
N MET A 56 12.48 -0.58 -2.96
CA MET A 56 11.17 -0.62 -2.33
C MET A 56 10.37 -1.77 -2.93
N VAL A 57 9.66 -2.49 -2.07
CA VAL A 57 8.68 -3.50 -2.45
C VAL A 57 7.28 -2.91 -2.35
N SER A 58 6.49 -3.09 -3.40
CA SER A 58 5.12 -2.62 -3.49
C SER A 58 4.19 -3.72 -4.01
N ARG A 59 2.95 -3.72 -3.54
CA ARG A 59 1.83 -4.43 -4.17
C ARG A 59 0.64 -3.52 -4.25
N ALA A 60 -0.13 -3.70 -5.31
CA ALA A 60 -1.41 -3.05 -5.49
C ALA A 60 -2.43 -4.03 -6.05
N TYR A 61 -3.67 -3.91 -5.59
CA TYR A 61 -4.82 -4.68 -6.07
C TYR A 61 -5.95 -3.74 -6.45
N TRP A 62 -6.59 -4.00 -7.58
CA TRP A 62 -7.92 -3.49 -7.87
C TRP A 62 -8.93 -4.17 -6.94
N LEU A 63 -9.80 -3.36 -6.35
CA LEU A 63 -10.93 -3.83 -5.55
C LEU A 63 -12.12 -4.05 -6.49
N ARG A 64 -12.32 -5.30 -6.92
CA ARG A 64 -13.40 -5.68 -7.82
C ARG A 64 -14.67 -6.00 -7.05
N ASP A 65 -15.77 -6.01 -7.79
CA ASP A 65 -17.11 -6.34 -7.28
C ASP A 65 -17.65 -5.35 -6.24
N ILE A 66 -17.05 -4.15 -6.17
CA ILE A 66 -17.57 -2.98 -5.46
C ILE A 66 -18.29 -2.05 -6.45
N PRO A 67 -19.60 -1.82 -6.31
CA PRO A 67 -20.28 -0.85 -7.14
C PRO A 67 -19.81 0.57 -6.80
N ALA A 68 -19.62 1.42 -7.82
CA ALA A 68 -19.12 2.80 -7.67
C ALA A 68 -19.80 3.64 -6.57
N LYS A 69 -21.12 3.46 -6.37
CA LYS A 69 -21.89 4.14 -5.32
C LYS A 69 -21.40 3.84 -3.89
N HIS A 70 -20.64 2.75 -3.71
CA HIS A 70 -20.04 2.35 -2.43
C HIS A 70 -18.62 2.87 -2.24
N ASN A 71 -18.00 3.54 -3.23
CA ASN A 71 -16.59 3.95 -3.15
C ASN A 71 -16.28 4.79 -1.90
N LEU A 72 -17.14 5.75 -1.56
CA LEU A 72 -16.97 6.56 -0.35
C LEU A 72 -17.16 5.74 0.94
N ALA A 73 -18.13 4.83 0.97
CA ALA A 73 -18.34 3.97 2.12
C ALA A 73 -17.13 3.05 2.36
N ILE A 74 -16.59 2.46 1.30
CA ILE A 74 -15.35 1.66 1.36
C ILE A 74 -14.18 2.51 1.83
N ALA A 75 -14.03 3.74 1.32
CA ALA A 75 -12.96 4.63 1.75
C ALA A 75 -13.02 4.96 3.25
N TYR A 76 -14.22 5.20 3.81
CA TYR A 76 -14.37 5.39 5.25
C TYR A 76 -14.02 4.12 6.04
N GLN A 77 -14.44 2.94 5.59
CA GLN A 77 -14.07 1.67 6.23
C GLN A 77 -12.55 1.45 6.25
N VAL A 78 -11.86 1.70 5.13
CA VAL A 78 -10.40 1.61 5.05
C VAL A 78 -9.72 2.56 6.03
N ARG A 79 -10.14 3.84 6.05
CA ARG A 79 -9.59 4.84 6.97
C ARG A 79 -9.75 4.40 8.42
N ASP A 80 -10.98 4.03 8.78
CA ASP A 80 -11.33 3.72 10.16
C ASP A 80 -10.61 2.44 10.62
N HIS A 81 -10.48 1.43 9.74
CA HIS A 81 -9.69 0.23 9.99
C HIS A 81 -8.21 0.55 10.23
N TRP A 82 -7.58 1.35 9.37
CA TRP A 82 -6.18 1.74 9.55
C TRP A 82 -5.93 2.47 10.86
N VAL A 83 -6.83 3.39 11.23
CA VAL A 83 -6.76 4.09 12.53
C VAL A 83 -6.90 3.10 13.69
N GLN A 84 -7.82 2.14 13.60
CA GLN A 84 -8.00 1.10 14.64
C GLN A 84 -6.77 0.19 14.78
N GLN A 85 -6.03 -0.07 13.69
CA GLN A 85 -4.75 -0.79 13.72
C GLN A 85 -3.57 0.08 14.23
N GLY A 86 -3.82 1.34 14.62
CA GLY A 86 -2.80 2.26 15.11
C GLY A 86 -1.91 2.86 14.03
N HIS A 87 -2.34 2.80 12.76
CA HIS A 87 -1.66 3.46 11.65
C HIS A 87 -2.00 4.95 11.62
N ILE A 88 -1.11 5.75 11.04
CA ILE A 88 -1.29 7.20 10.95
C ILE A 88 -1.83 7.53 9.57
N ILE A 89 -2.94 8.27 9.51
CA ILE A 89 -3.41 8.84 8.24
C ILE A 89 -2.54 10.06 7.92
N ILE A 90 -1.84 10.01 6.79
CA ILE A 90 -0.91 11.04 6.35
C ILE A 90 -1.47 11.89 5.20
N GLY A 91 -2.60 11.49 4.61
CA GLY A 91 -3.29 12.30 3.61
C GLY A 91 -4.67 11.76 3.26
N THR A 92 -5.60 12.66 2.92
CA THR A 92 -6.93 12.35 2.38
C THR A 92 -7.30 13.36 1.30
N GLY A 93 -8.04 12.95 0.26
CA GLY A 93 -8.55 13.86 -0.77
C GLY A 93 -9.63 13.22 -1.63
N GLY A 94 -10.39 14.04 -2.37
CA GLY A 94 -11.40 13.59 -3.32
C GLY A 94 -12.63 12.90 -2.71
N MET A 95 -12.81 13.01 -1.39
CA MET A 95 -13.95 12.43 -0.68
C MET A 95 -15.25 13.15 -1.06
N GLU A 96 -15.18 14.47 -1.23
CA GLU A 96 -16.30 15.34 -1.63
C GLU A 96 -16.75 15.13 -3.08
N SER A 97 -15.85 14.66 -3.96
CA SER A 97 -16.13 14.42 -5.37
C SER A 97 -16.47 12.98 -5.70
N GLY A 98 -16.48 12.08 -4.70
CA GLY A 98 -16.71 10.65 -4.93
C GLY A 98 -15.50 9.88 -5.47
N HIS A 99 -14.33 10.52 -5.55
CA HIS A 99 -13.07 9.95 -6.04
C HIS A 99 -12.04 9.86 -4.90
N PRO A 100 -12.30 9.00 -3.89
CA PRO A 100 -11.56 9.02 -2.64
C PRO A 100 -10.09 8.61 -2.86
N ASN A 101 -9.21 9.32 -2.15
CA ASN A 101 -7.81 8.98 -2.01
C ASN A 101 -7.42 9.10 -0.55
N ILE A 102 -6.76 8.07 0.00
CA ILE A 102 -6.31 8.01 1.39
C ILE A 102 -4.90 7.45 1.40
N ALA A 103 -4.00 8.13 2.11
CA ALA A 103 -2.65 7.68 2.37
C ALA A 103 -2.46 7.46 3.88
N GLY A 104 -1.83 6.34 4.24
CA GLY A 104 -1.49 5.99 5.62
C GLY A 104 -0.03 5.56 5.76
N GLU A 105 0.51 5.66 6.97
CA GLU A 105 1.81 5.12 7.38
C GLU A 105 1.59 4.12 8.52
N THR A 106 2.12 2.91 8.37
CA THR A 106 2.04 1.88 9.41
C THR A 106 2.99 2.16 10.56
N ARG A 107 2.61 1.73 11.77
CA ARG A 107 3.47 1.74 12.95
C ARG A 107 3.65 0.30 13.45
N PRO A 108 4.86 -0.06 13.92
CA PRO A 108 6.09 0.75 14.02
C PRO A 108 6.96 0.74 12.75
N ASP A 109 6.53 0.05 11.69
CA ASP A 109 7.36 -0.40 10.56
C ASP A 109 7.42 0.58 9.37
N GLY A 110 6.59 1.63 9.33
CA GLY A 110 6.74 2.74 8.39
C GLY A 110 6.36 2.43 6.94
N PHE A 111 5.58 1.38 6.68
CA PHE A 111 5.07 1.06 5.35
C PHE A 111 4.01 2.09 4.97
N ILE A 112 3.99 2.47 3.70
CA ILE A 112 2.99 3.38 3.15
C ILE A 112 1.82 2.56 2.65
N LEU A 113 0.62 2.91 3.09
CA LEU A 113 -0.65 2.38 2.62
C LEU A 113 -1.34 3.41 1.75
N ALA A 114 -2.00 2.96 0.69
CA ALA A 114 -2.76 3.84 -0.20
C ALA A 114 -4.07 3.18 -0.62
N LEU A 115 -5.16 3.92 -0.50
CA LEU A 115 -6.40 3.67 -1.22
C LEU A 115 -6.54 4.79 -2.23
N GLY A 116 -6.80 4.45 -3.49
CA GLY A 116 -7.04 5.45 -4.52
C GLY A 116 -8.18 5.08 -5.44
N TRP A 117 -8.81 6.10 -5.97
CA TRP A 117 -9.75 5.99 -7.08
C TRP A 117 -9.00 6.10 -8.41
N ALA A 118 -9.43 5.33 -9.41
CA ALA A 118 -8.95 5.41 -10.78
C ALA A 118 -10.12 5.54 -11.76
N GLU A 119 -9.82 6.02 -12.97
CA GLU A 119 -10.81 6.15 -14.04
C GLU A 119 -11.53 4.81 -14.30
N GLY A 120 -12.85 4.90 -14.54
CA GLY A 120 -13.75 3.74 -14.60
C GLY A 120 -14.35 3.34 -13.25
N ASP A 121 -14.30 4.24 -12.26
CA ASP A 121 -14.89 4.10 -10.93
C ASP A 121 -14.35 2.95 -10.07
N HIS A 122 -13.12 2.54 -10.38
CA HIS A 122 -12.45 1.46 -9.65
C HIS A 122 -11.61 2.01 -8.51
N LEU A 123 -11.67 1.34 -7.37
CA LEU A 123 -10.73 1.56 -6.28
C LEU A 123 -9.55 0.60 -6.42
N TYR A 124 -8.37 1.06 -6.01
CA TYR A 124 -7.23 0.19 -5.76
C TYR A 124 -6.71 0.40 -4.35
N LEU A 125 -6.17 -0.67 -3.79
CA LEU A 125 -5.46 -0.68 -2.53
C LEU A 125 -4.00 -1.03 -2.80
N ALA A 126 -3.06 -0.27 -2.22
CA ALA A 126 -1.64 -0.50 -2.36
C ALA A 126 -0.92 -0.40 -1.02
N ALA A 127 0.17 -1.14 -0.89
CA ALA A 127 1.09 -1.05 0.22
C ALA A 127 2.52 -1.08 -0.32
N THR A 128 3.37 -0.21 0.25
CA THR A 128 4.76 0.00 -0.16
C THR A 128 5.64 0.01 1.07
N SER A 129 6.72 -0.76 1.03
CA SER A 129 7.72 -0.78 2.09
C SER A 129 8.61 0.47 2.08
N PRO A 130 9.24 0.80 3.22
CA PRO A 130 10.45 1.63 3.24
C PRO A 130 11.54 1.04 2.32
N CYS A 131 12.66 1.73 2.17
CA CYS A 131 13.81 1.15 1.46
C CYS A 131 14.38 -0.05 2.22
N VAL A 132 14.53 -1.17 1.51
CA VAL A 132 14.97 -2.45 2.05
C VAL A 132 16.18 -2.97 1.29
N ARG A 133 16.93 -3.89 1.92
CA ARG A 133 18.02 -4.58 1.24
C ARG A 133 17.43 -5.57 0.22
N PRO A 134 17.90 -5.58 -1.03
CA PRO A 134 17.55 -6.65 -1.97
C PRO A 134 18.01 -8.01 -1.42
N ASP A 135 17.26 -9.09 -1.67
CA ASP A 135 17.60 -10.42 -1.11
C ASP A 135 18.91 -10.99 -1.67
N ASP A 136 19.24 -10.67 -2.92
CA ASP A 136 20.56 -10.72 -3.53
C ASP A 136 20.35 -10.33 -5.01
N MET A 137 21.12 -9.37 -5.54
CA MET A 137 21.54 -9.52 -6.93
C MET A 137 22.41 -10.78 -6.94
N PRO A 138 22.23 -11.75 -7.85
CA PRO A 138 23.07 -12.93 -7.87
C PRO A 138 24.53 -12.47 -7.87
N GLY A 139 25.23 -12.77 -6.79
CA GLY A 139 26.60 -12.36 -6.61
C GLY A 139 27.46 -13.01 -7.70
N GLN A 140 28.05 -12.17 -8.54
CA GLN A 140 29.27 -12.40 -9.33
C GLN A 140 29.19 -13.39 -10.49
#